data_AF-A0A0A2BRF2-F1
#
_entry.id   AF-A0A0A2BRF2-F1
#
_cell.length_a   1.000
_cell.length_b   1.000
_cell.length_c   1.000
_cell.angle_alpha   90.00
_cell.angle_beta   90.00
_cell.angle_gamma   90.00
#
_symmetry.space_group_name_H-M   'P 1'
#
loop_
_entity.id
_entity.type
_entity.pdbx_description
1 polymer ?
#
loop_
_entity_poly.entity_id
_entity_poly.type
_entity_poly.pdbx_seq_one_letter_code
_entity_poly.pdbx_strand_id
1 'polypeptide(L)'
;MSKDFEKLISSSKKGNELILAKIHDIYDDDIREEYALAFAPVKFKLDEISTNYDSLGITEESANMYDNYTSMLESFKNEYEI
;
A
#
# COMPACT_ATOMS: atom_id res chain seq x y z
N MET A 1 9.97 19.03 0.02
CA MET A 1 10.16 17.95 1.03
C MET A 1 8.82 17.51 1.62
N SER A 2 8.20 18.21 2.59
CA SER A 2 6.90 17.74 3.18
C SER A 2 5.78 17.50 2.16
N LYS A 3 5.54 18.48 1.27
CA LYS A 3 4.51 18.39 0.21
C LYS A 3 4.77 17.31 -0.84
N ASP A 4 6.02 16.86 -0.99
CA ASP A 4 6.36 15.83 -1.98
C ASP A 4 6.03 14.44 -1.42
N PHE A 5 6.27 14.22 -0.13
CA PHE A 5 5.90 12.98 0.57
C PHE A 5 4.39 12.85 0.75
N GLU A 6 3.68 13.94 1.05
CA GLU A 6 2.22 13.95 1.10
C GLU A 6 1.61 13.52 -0.25
N LYS A 7 2.16 14.00 -1.36
CA LYS A 7 1.75 13.58 -2.71
C LYS A 7 2.06 12.11 -2.97
N LEU A 8 3.19 11.58 -2.47
CA LEU A 8 3.53 10.17 -2.57
C LEU A 8 2.51 9.31 -1.82
N ILE A 9 2.23 9.60 -0.55
CA ILE A 9 1.21 8.90 0.23
C ILE A 9 -0.15 8.95 -0.48
N SER A 10 -0.56 10.12 -0.97
CA SER A 10 -1.83 10.29 -1.68
C SER A 10 -1.91 9.45 -2.96
N SER A 11 -0.82 9.41 -3.73
CA SER A 11 -0.76 8.61 -4.97
C SER A 11 -0.75 7.12 -4.67
N SER A 12 -0.04 6.69 -3.63
CA SER A 12 0.00 5.31 -3.16
C SER A 12 -1.36 4.84 -2.63
N LYS A 13 -2.12 5.71 -1.96
CA LYS A 13 -3.50 5.40 -1.53
C LYS A 13 -4.40 5.09 -2.72
N LYS A 14 -4.35 5.94 -3.76
CA LYS A 14 -5.06 5.68 -5.03
C LYS A 14 -4.59 4.38 -5.70
N GLY A 15 -3.29 4.09 -5.66
CA GLY A 15 -2.74 2.83 -6.15
C GLY A 15 -3.30 1.61 -5.43
N ASN A 16 -3.36 1.66 -4.09
CA ASN A 16 -3.96 0.60 -3.29
C ASN A 16 -5.46 0.43 -3.57
N GLU A 17 -6.21 1.52 -3.75
CA GLU A 17 -7.63 1.48 -4.13
C GLU A 17 -7.84 0.78 -5.48
N LEU A 18 -6.97 1.04 -6.47
CA LEU A 18 -7.03 0.36 -7.77
C LEU A 18 -6.75 -1.14 -7.66
N ILE A 19 -5.78 -1.54 -6.82
CA ILE A 19 -5.49 -2.96 -6.58
C ILE A 19 -6.68 -3.63 -5.88
N LEU A 20 -7.27 -3.00 -4.85
CA LEU A 20 -8.47 -3.51 -4.20
C LEU A 20 -9.63 -3.67 -5.18
N ALA A 21 -9.81 -2.71 -6.11
CA ALA A 21 -10.81 -2.82 -7.15
C ALA A 21 -10.55 -4.02 -8.08
N LYS A 22 -9.30 -4.25 -8.50
CA LYS A 22 -8.92 -5.44 -9.27
C LYS A 22 -9.21 -6.74 -8.51
N ILE A 23 -8.87 -6.80 -7.22
CA ILE A 23 -9.15 -7.97 -6.36
C ILE A 23 -10.65 -8.21 -6.27
N HIS A 24 -11.45 -7.15 -6.04
CA HIS A 24 -12.91 -7.28 -5.99
C HIS A 24 -13.55 -7.70 -7.31
N ASP A 25 -12.89 -7.46 -8.44
CA ASP A 25 -13.34 -7.88 -9.78
C ASP A 25 -13.03 -9.36 -10.08
N ILE A 26 -12.27 -10.05 -9.20
CA ILE A 26 -12.03 -11.49 -9.31
C ILE A 26 -13.34 -12.25 -9.05
N TYR A 27 -13.76 -13.02 -10.05
CA TYR A 27 -15.01 -13.79 -10.04
C TYR A 27 -14.98 -14.98 -9.07
N ASP A 28 -13.83 -15.63 -8.93
CA ASP A 28 -13.66 -16.76 -8.03
C ASP A 28 -13.49 -16.26 -6.58
N ASP A 29 -14.42 -16.67 -5.70
CA ASP A 29 -14.48 -16.19 -4.33
C ASP A 29 -13.27 -16.62 -3.49
N ASP A 30 -12.77 -17.84 -3.67
CA ASP A 30 -11.64 -18.37 -2.93
C ASP A 30 -10.34 -17.65 -3.35
N ILE A 31 -10.16 -17.44 -4.65
CA ILE A 31 -9.02 -16.69 -5.20
C ILE A 31 -9.09 -15.23 -4.74
N ARG A 32 -10.28 -14.61 -4.79
CA ARG A 32 -10.48 -13.23 -4.34
C ARG A 32 -10.12 -13.06 -2.86
N GLU A 33 -10.53 -14.00 -2.01
CA GLU A 33 -10.21 -13.99 -0.59
C GLU A 33 -8.70 -14.13 -0.35
N GLU A 34 -8.04 -15.04 -1.07
CA GLU A 34 -6.58 -15.21 -0.99
C GLU A 34 -5.85 -13.90 -1.33
N TYR A 35 -6.19 -13.26 -2.45
CA TYR A 35 -5.59 -12.00 -2.87
C TYR A 35 -5.86 -10.88 -1.86
N ALA A 36 -7.08 -10.81 -1.31
CA ALA A 36 -7.45 -9.81 -0.32
C ALA A 36 -6.64 -9.97 0.97
N LEU A 37 -6.46 -11.21 1.45
CA LEU A 37 -5.66 -11.52 2.63
C LEU A 37 -4.18 -11.20 2.41
N ALA A 38 -3.64 -11.54 1.24
CA ALA A 38 -2.25 -11.25 0.88
C ALA A 38 -1.97 -9.76 0.70
N PHE A 39 -2.95 -8.98 0.22
CA PHE A 39 -2.81 -7.53 0.05
C PHE A 39 -3.01 -6.74 1.36
N ALA A 40 -3.73 -7.29 2.34
CA ALA A 40 -4.06 -6.58 3.58
C ALA A 40 -2.84 -5.99 4.33
N PRO A 41 -1.71 -6.70 4.47
CA PRO A 41 -0.49 -6.14 5.08
C PRO A 41 0.08 -4.94 4.32
N VAL A 42 0.04 -4.95 2.99
CA VAL A 42 0.52 -3.84 2.14
C VAL A 42 -0.33 -2.59 2.38
N LYS A 43 -1.65 -2.76 2.42
CA LYS A 43 -2.58 -1.67 2.75
C LYS A 43 -2.33 -1.13 4.16
N PHE A 44 -2.24 -2.02 5.15
CA PHE A 44 -2.01 -1.63 6.54
C PHE A 44 -0.72 -0.83 6.72
N LYS A 45 0.36 -1.22 6.04
CA LYS A 45 1.64 -0.48 6.09
C LYS A 45 1.49 0.95 5.58
N LEU A 46 0.72 1.18 4.52
CA LEU A 46 0.46 2.54 4.01
C LEU A 46 -0.37 3.39 4.98
N ASP A 47 -1.36 2.78 5.64
CA ASP A 47 -2.17 3.45 6.66
C ASP A 47 -1.32 3.84 7.89
N GLU A 48 -0.38 2.97 8.27
CA GLU A 48 0.61 3.25 9.32
C GLU A 48 1.53 4.42 8.94
N ILE A 49 2.06 4.45 7.70
CA ILE A 49 2.88 5.56 7.20
C ILE A 49 2.09 6.87 7.21
N SER A 50 0.84 6.85 6.74
CA SER A 50 -0.02 8.04 6.75
C SER A 50 -0.21 8.57 8.17
N THR A 51 -0.50 7.68 9.12
CA THR A 51 -0.72 8.04 10.53
C THR A 51 0.56 8.60 11.16
N ASN A 52 1.71 8.00 10.87
CA ASN A 52 3.01 8.48 11.34
C ASN A 52 3.32 9.87 10.78
N TYR A 53 3.11 10.08 9.47
CA TYR A 53 3.28 11.37 8.81
C TYR A 53 2.37 12.46 9.39
N ASP A 54 1.09 12.15 9.61
CA ASP A 54 0.12 13.11 10.17
C ASP A 54 0.50 13.54 11.60
N SER A 55 1.19 12.67 12.35
CA SER A 55 1.62 12.91 13.73
C SER A 55 2.98 13.62 13.84
N LEU A 56 3.97 13.18 13.07
CA LEU A 56 5.38 13.57 13.25
C LEU A 56 5.97 14.31 12.04
N GLY A 57 5.24 14.41 10.93
CA GLY A 57 5.77 14.88 9.65
C GLY A 57 6.72 13.86 9.01
N ILE A 58 7.61 14.33 8.13
CA ILE A 58 8.64 13.46 7.54
C ILE A 58 9.77 13.26 8.54
N THR A 59 10.00 12.00 8.92
CA THR A 59 11.20 11.57 9.64
C THR A 59 12.00 10.58 8.79
N GLU A 60 13.22 10.26 9.22
CA GLU A 60 14.01 9.16 8.63
C GLU A 60 13.27 7.82 8.73
N GLU A 61 12.52 7.61 9.82
CA GLU A 61 11.65 6.46 10.00
C GLU A 61 10.53 6.43 8.96
N SER A 62 9.90 7.57 8.66
CA SER A 62 8.86 7.65 7.62
C SER A 62 9.38 7.24 6.24
N ALA A 63 10.63 7.62 5.90
CA ALA A 63 11.27 7.20 4.66
C ALA A 63 11.52 5.69 4.62
N ASN A 64 12.10 5.13 5.69
CA ASN A 64 12.34 3.68 5.81
C ASN A 64 11.04 2.86 5.75
N MET A 65 9.96 3.35 6.38
CA MET A 65 8.66 2.71 6.30
C MET A 65 8.11 2.72 4.88
N TYR A 66 8.31 3.81 4.14
CA TYR A 66 7.86 3.94 2.76
C TYR A 66 8.63 3.02 1.80
N ASP A 67 9.94 2.86 2.00
CA ASP A 67 10.75 1.89 1.24
C ASP A 67 10.26 0.46 1.50
N ASN A 68 9.97 0.12 2.77
CA ASN A 68 9.39 -1.16 3.14
C ASN A 68 8.03 -1.39 2.46
N TYR A 69 7.12 -0.41 2.51
CA TYR A 69 5.83 -0.46 1.79
C TYR A 69 6.03 -0.74 0.30
N THR A 70 6.98 -0.04 -0.33
CA THR A 70 7.24 -0.18 -1.76
C THR A 70 7.74 -1.58 -2.11
N SER A 71 8.66 -2.14 -1.31
CA SER A 71 9.10 -3.53 -1.48
C SER A 71 7.97 -4.54 -1.27
N MET A 72 7.14 -4.37 -0.24
CA MET A 72 5.98 -5.24 -0.02
C MET A 72 4.98 -5.19 -1.19
N LEU A 73 4.73 -3.99 -1.72
CA LEU A 73 3.84 -3.79 -2.85
C LEU A 73 4.39 -4.45 -4.13
N GLU A 74 5.69 -4.30 -4.40
CA GLU A 74 6.34 -4.96 -5.54
C GLU A 74 6.31 -6.48 -5.40
N SER A 75 6.60 -7.03 -4.22
CA SER A 75 6.48 -8.47 -3.96
C SER A 75 5.07 -8.97 -4.24
N PHE A 76 4.05 -8.29 -3.71
CA PHE A 76 2.65 -8.64 -3.97
C PHE A 76 2.31 -8.62 -5.47
N LYS A 77 2.66 -7.55 -6.19
CA LYS A 77 2.40 -7.44 -7.63
C LYS A 77 3.08 -8.52 -8.44
N ASN A 78 4.30 -8.90 -8.07
CA ASN A 78 5.05 -9.96 -8.75
C ASN A 78 4.46 -11.34 -8.48
N GLU A 79 4.05 -11.63 -7.24
CA GLU A 79 3.46 -12.92 -6.85
C GLU A 79 2.09 -13.14 -7.49
N TYR A 80 1.29 -12.07 -7.60
CA TYR A 80 -0.09 -12.12 -8.06
C TYR A 80 -0.31 -11.57 -9.48
N GLU A 81 0.78 -11.25 -10.20
CA GLU A 81 0.80 -10.74 -11.59
C GLU A 81 -0.13 -9.51 -11.84
N ILE A 82 -0.10 -8.52 -10.93
CA ILE A 82 -1.03 -7.34 -10.92
C ILE A 82 -0.37 -5.98 -11.22
#